data_AF-A0A3D0SM54-F1
#
_entry.id   AF-A0A3D0SM54-F1
#
_cell.length_a   1.000
_cell.length_b   1.000
_cell.length_c   1.000
_cell.angle_alpha   90.00
_cell.angle_beta   90.00
_cell.angle_gamma   90.00
#
_symmetry.space_group_name_H-M   'P 1'
#
loop_
_entity.id
_entity.type
_entity.pdbx_description
1 polymer ?
#
loop_
_entity_poly.entity_id
_entity_poly.type
_entity_poly.pdbx_seq_one_letter_code
_entity_poly.pdbx_strand_id
1 'polypeptide(L)' 'VDPQSLIEQYGADTARLFMMFAAPPDQALEWSDSGVAGAYRFLRRLWLHAAEHQDAIRAAGELDAAALSEP' A
#
# COMPACT_ATOMS: atom_id res chain seq x y z
N VAL A 1 16.45 5.94 10.79
CA VAL A 1 15.30 6.87 10.80
C VAL A 1 14.41 6.52 11.98
N ASP A 2 13.86 7.51 12.69
CA ASP A 2 12.92 7.25 13.80
C ASP A 2 11.55 6.81 13.25
N PRO A 3 11.06 5.60 13.60
CA PRO A 3 9.77 5.11 13.10
C PRO A 3 8.58 5.98 13.48
N GLN A 4 8.62 6.64 14.65
CA GLN A 4 7.48 7.40 15.15
C GLN A 4 7.22 8.65 14.29
N SER A 5 8.26 9.44 14.03
CA SER A 5 8.16 10.60 13.13
C SER A 5 7.68 10.24 11.71
N LEU A 6 8.09 9.08 11.19
CA LEU A 6 7.64 8.60 9.89
C LEU A 6 6.15 8.22 9.88
N ILE A 7 5.67 7.57 10.93
CA ILE A 7 4.26 7.23 11.10
C ILE A 7 3.42 8.50 11.23
N GLU A 8 3.89 9.49 11.99
CA GLU A 8 3.20 10.78 12.12
C GLU A 8 3.10 11.53 10.79
N GLN A 9 4.14 11.44 9.95
CA GLN A 9 4.17 12.14 8.66
C GLN A 9 3.40 11.41 7.54
N TYR A 10 3.54 10.09 7.44
CA TYR A 10 3.05 9.32 6.28
C TYR A 10 2.03 8.22 6.63
N GLY A 11 1.83 7.95 7.92
CA GLY A 11 0.99 6.84 8.41
C GLY A 11 1.73 5.50 8.45
N ALA A 12 1.24 4.61 9.32
CA ALA A 12 1.84 3.28 9.53
C ALA A 12 1.82 2.40 8.28
N ASP A 13 0.76 2.47 7.47
CA ASP A 13 0.63 1.64 6.26
C ASP A 13 1.66 2.02 5.19
N THR A 14 2.01 3.31 5.07
CA THR A 14 3.09 3.74 4.17
C THR A 14 4.41 3.11 4.58
N ALA A 15 4.72 3.12 5.87
CA ALA A 15 5.94 2.53 6.42
C ALA A 15 6.02 1.03 6.12
N ARG A 16 4.93 0.30 6.45
CA ARG A 16 4.82 -1.14 6.24
C ARG A 16 4.94 -1.51 4.77
N LEU A 17 4.23 -0.79 3.90
CA LEU A 17 4.27 -1.04 2.46
C LEU A 17 5.67 -0.78 1.90
N PHE A 18 6.32 0.33 2.27
CA PHE A 18 7.69 0.62 1.86
C PHE A 18 8.64 -0.50 2.28
N MET A 19 8.60 -0.94 3.54
CA MET A 19 9.47 -2.02 4.03
C MET A 19 9.26 -3.33 3.27
N MET A 20 8.02 -3.71 2.98
CA MET A 20 7.69 -4.93 2.24
C MET A 20 8.08 -4.87 0.76
N PHE A 21 8.20 -3.67 0.17
CA PHE A 21 8.59 -3.48 -1.24
C PHE A 21 10.09 -3.26 -1.44
N ALA A 22 10.78 -2.66 -0.45
CA ALA A 22 12.15 -2.20 -0.62
C ALA A 22 13.17 -3.34 -0.63
N ALA A 23 12.93 -4.41 0.13
CA ALA A 23 13.79 -5.59 0.14
C ALA A 23 13.03 -6.84 0.64
N PRO A 24 13.47 -8.04 0.25
CA PRO A 24 13.08 -9.29 0.91
C PRO A 24 13.37 -9.25 2.42
N PRO A 25 12.61 -9.99 3.25
CA PRO A 25 12.73 -9.93 4.71
C PRO A 25 14.08 -10.44 5.26
N ASP A 26 14.79 -11.26 4.49
CA ASP A 26 16.10 -11.83 4.82
C ASP A 26 17.28 -10.96 4.35
N GLN A 27 17.01 -9.87 3.62
CA GLN A 27 18.02 -8.98 3.08
C GLN A 27 18.06 -7.64 3.83
N ALA A 28 19.22 -6.98 3.76
CA ALA A 28 19.35 -5.64 4.30
C ALA A 28 18.49 -4.66 3.48
N LEU A 29 17.67 -3.87 4.16
CA LEU A 29 16.92 -2.78 3.55
C LEU A 29 17.78 -1.52 3.49
N GLU A 30 17.99 -1.00 2.29
CA GLU A 30 18.56 0.33 2.10
C GLU A 30 17.47 1.40 2.23
N TRP A 31 17.67 2.35 3.14
CA TRP A 31 16.70 3.40 3.40
C TRP A 31 16.65 4.43 2.27
N SER A 32 15.45 4.79 1.82
CA SER A 32 15.23 5.80 0.78
C SER A 32 13.97 6.62 1.04
N ASP A 33 14.14 7.92 1.34
CA ASP A 33 13.01 8.84 1.57
C ASP A 33 12.13 9.00 0.31
N SER A 34 12.74 8.94 -0.88
CA SER A 34 11.99 8.97 -2.14
C SER A 34 11.16 7.70 -2.34
N GLY A 35 11.64 6.56 -1.84
CA GLY A 35 10.91 5.29 -1.77
C GLY A 35 9.70 5.37 -0.85
N VAL A 36 9.88 5.90 0.36
CA VAL A 36 8.78 6.14 1.31
C VAL A 36 7.71 7.06 0.71
N ALA A 37 8.12 8.18 0.12
CA ALA A 37 7.21 9.10 -0.56
C ALA A 37 6.50 8.43 -1.76
N GLY A 38 7.15 7.48 -2.43
CA GLY A 38 6.56 6.65 -3.47
C GLY A 38 5.42 5.78 -2.95
N ALA A 39 5.64 5.06 -1.85
CA ALA A 39 4.62 4.23 -1.19
C ALA A 39 3.42 5.08 -0.73
N TYR A 40 3.68 6.27 -0.17
CA TYR A 40 2.63 7.22 0.21
C TYR A 40 1.77 7.65 -0.98
N ARG A 41 2.40 8.04 -2.09
CA ARG A 41 1.68 8.44 -3.31
C ARG A 41 0.89 7.28 -3.90
N PHE A 42 1.40 6.05 -3.81
CA PHE A 42 0.67 4.86 -4.25
C PHE A 42 -0.62 4.66 -3.44
N LEU A 43 -0.54 4.67 -2.11
CA LEU A 43 -1.72 4.51 -1.25
C LEU A 43 -2.75 5.62 -1.49
N ARG A 44 -2.32 6.87 -1.69
CA ARG A 44 -3.23 7.96 -2.07
C ARG A 44 -3.94 7.71 -3.40
N ARG A 45 -3.23 7.23 -4.43
CA ARG A 45 -3.86 6.90 -5.71
C ARG A 45 -4.86 5.74 -5.58
N LEU A 46 -4.49 4.70 -4.82
CA LEU A 46 -5.37 3.57 -4.55
C LEU A 46 -6.64 4.03 -3.82
N TRP A 47 -6.50 4.87 -2.80
CA TRP A 47 -7.64 5.44 -2.08
C TRP A 47 -8.55 6.24 -3.01
N LEU A 48 -7.99 7.13 -3.83
CA LEU A 48 -8.77 7.93 -4.79
C LEU A 48 -9.51 7.04 -5.80
N HIS A 49 -8.84 6.02 -6.33
CA HIS A 49 -9.45 5.07 -7.25
C HIS A 49 -10.60 4.30 -6.59
N ALA A 50 -10.40 3.81 -5.36
CA ALA A 50 -11.43 3.12 -4.61
C ALA A 50 -12.62 4.03 -4.29
N ALA A 51 -12.36 5.30 -3.96
CA ALA A 51 -13.40 6.29 -3.70
C ALA A 51 -14.19 6.63 -4.97
N GLU A 52 -13.52 6.80 -6.11
CA GLU A 52 -14.14 7.07 -7.41
C GLU A 52 -15.05 5.92 -7.86
N HIS A 53 -14.64 4.67 -7.60
CA HIS A 53 -15.38 3.47 -7.98
C HIS A 53 -16.19 2.84 -6.83
N GLN A 54 -16.42 3.58 -5.74
CA GLN A 54 -17.00 3.02 -4.50
C GLN A 54 -18.36 2.33 -4.73
N ASP A 55 -19.19 2.85 -5.64
CA ASP A 55 -20.51 2.29 -5.90
C ASP A 55 -20.42 0.97 -6.65
N ALA A 56 -19.50 0.87 -7.63
CA ALA A 56 -19.22 -0.37 -8.34
C ALA A 56 -18.63 -1.42 -7.40
N ILE A 57 -17.69 -1.02 -6.52
CA ILE A 57 -17.09 -1.91 -5.52
C ILE A 57 -18.16 -2.44 -4.56
N ARG A 58 -19.09 -1.59 -4.09
CA ARG A 58 -20.20 -2.02 -3.23
C ARG A 58 -21.20 -2.92 -3.95
N ALA A 59 -21.44 -2.67 -5.23
CA ALA A 59 -22.36 -3.48 -6.04
C ALA A 59 -21.78 -4.85 -6.41
N ALA A 60 -20.45 -5.02 -6.41
CA ALA A 60 -19.79 -6.28 -6.75
C ALA A 60 -20.12 -7.44 -5.79
N GLY A 61 -20.62 -7.14 -4.58
CA GLY A 61 -21.01 -8.16 -3.62
C GLY A 61 -19.82 -8.91 -3.02
N GLU A 62 -20.07 -10.13 -2.53
CA GLU A 62 -18.99 -10.99 -2.00
C GLU A 62 -18.11 -11.52 -3.12
N LEU A 63 -16.80 -11.59 -2.85
CA LEU A 63 -15.83 -12.16 -3.77
C LEU A 63 -16.08 -13.67 -3.95
N ASP A 64 -16.44 -14.09 -5.17
CA ASP A 64 -16.39 -15.49 -5.55
C ASP A 64 -14.96 -15.86 -5.94
N ALA A 65 -14.23 -16.44 -4.97
CA ALA A 65 -12.85 -16.87 -5.18
C ALA A 65 -12.71 -17.97 -6.25
N ALA A 66 -13.76 -18.77 -6.49
CA ALA A 66 -13.73 -19.82 -7.52
C ALA A 66 -13.87 -19.26 -8.94
N ALA A 67 -14.38 -18.02 -9.08
CA ALA A 67 -14.50 -17.32 -10.35
C ALA A 67 -13.24 -16.53 -10.75
N LEU A 68 -12.24 -16.45 -9.87
CA LEU A 68 -10.96 -15.81 -10.19
C LEU A 68 -10.18 -16.67 -11.18
N SER A 69 -9.78 -16.08 -12.30
CA SER A 69 -8.81 -16.71 -13.20
C SER A 69 -7.48 -16.88 -12.47
N GLU A 70 -6.82 -18.02 -12.67
CA GLU A 70 -5.42 -18.17 -12.23
C GLU A 70 -4.54 -17.09 -12.89
N PRO A 71 -3.52 -16.58 -12.17
CA PRO A 71 -2.64 -15.51 -12.65
C PRO A 71 -1.79 -15.90 -13.86
#